data_AF-M3GUR7-F1
#
_entry.id   AF-M3GUR7-F1
#
_cell.length_a   1.000
_cell.length_b   1.000
_cell.length_c   1.000
_cell.angle_alpha   90.00
_cell.angle_beta   90.00
_cell.angle_gamma   90.00
#
_symmetry.space_group_name_H-M   'P 1'
#
loop_
_entity.id
_entity.type
_entity.pdbx_description
1 polymer ?
#
loop_
_entity_poly.entity_id
_entity_poly.type
_entity_poly.pdbx_seq_one_letter_code
_entity_poly.pdbx_strand_id
1 'polypeptide(L)' 'MGDKRRITQVLSNLISNAVKFTDSGKIQIRAFSEKIETKIEYKIQVIDSGIGIPREKLICYFKNFFNSIRAFQENTVELV' A
#
# COMPACT_ATOMS: atom_id res chain seq x y z
N MET A 1 -3.47 -18.82 -9.07
CA MET A 1 -2.15 -18.21 -9.38
C MET A 1 -2.33 -16.70 -9.36
N GLY A 2 -1.52 -15.94 -8.62
CA GLY A 2 -1.65 -14.48 -8.55
C GLY A 2 -1.20 -13.79 -9.84
N ASP A 3 -1.79 -12.65 -10.20
CA ASP A 3 -1.38 -11.86 -11.35
C ASP A 3 -0.16 -11.00 -11.00
N LYS A 4 1.03 -11.52 -11.33
CA LYS A 4 2.31 -10.83 -11.11
C LYS A 4 2.31 -9.41 -11.67
N ARG A 5 1.71 -9.19 -12.85
CA ARG A 5 1.72 -7.86 -13.51
C ARG A 5 0.91 -6.86 -12.70
N ARG A 6 -0.27 -7.24 -12.23
CA ARG A 6 -1.09 -6.39 -11.36
C ARG A 6 -0.39 -6.09 -10.04
N ILE A 7 0.22 -7.09 -9.41
CA ILE A 7 0.98 -6.89 -8.15
C ILE A 7 2.13 -5.89 -8.38
N THR A 8 2.93 -6.08 -9.43
CA THR A 8 4.02 -5.16 -9.77
C THR A 8 3.51 -3.75 -10.06
N GLN A 9 2.41 -3.60 -10.81
CA GLN A 9 1.82 -2.30 -11.11
C GLN A 9 1.39 -1.56 -9.84
N VAL A 10 0.69 -2.25 -8.95
CA VAL A 10 0.24 -1.67 -7.68
C VAL A 10 1.43 -1.22 -6.83
N LEU A 11 2.42 -2.11 -6.63
CA LEU A 11 3.59 -1.78 -5.81
C LEU A 11 4.40 -0.64 -6.43
N SER A 12 4.56 -0.62 -7.75
CA SER A 12 5.24 0.47 -8.46
C SER A 12 4.55 1.81 -8.20
N ASN A 13 3.22 1.87 -8.25
CA ASN A 13 2.47 3.10 -8.00
C ASN A 13 2.61 3.60 -6.56
N LEU A 14 2.55 2.68 -5.58
CA LEU A 14 2.70 3.04 -4.17
C LEU A 14 4.12 3.54 -3.89
N ILE A 15 5.15 2.84 -4.38
CA ILE A 15 6.55 3.22 -4.20
C ILE A 15 6.86 4.53 -4.94
N SER A 16 6.35 4.72 -6.17
CA SER A 16 6.58 5.98 -6.90
C SER A 16 5.96 7.16 -6.18
N ASN A 17 4.77 6.97 -5.56
CA ASN A 17 4.14 8.02 -4.76
C ASN A 17 4.98 8.31 -3.50
N ALA A 18 5.43 7.28 -2.78
CA ALA A 18 6.29 7.45 -1.61
C ALA A 18 7.57 8.24 -1.95
N VAL A 19 8.25 7.90 -3.06
CA VAL A 19 9.44 8.62 -3.55
C VAL A 19 9.10 10.06 -3.93
N LYS A 20 7.99 10.27 -4.66
CA LYS A 20 7.58 11.61 -5.11
C LYS A 20 7.23 12.55 -3.96
N PHE A 21 6.66 12.03 -2.87
CA PHE A 21 6.09 12.84 -1.78
C PHE A 21 6.94 12.84 -0.50
N THR A 22 8.08 12.14 -0.49
CA THR A 22 9.07 12.15 0.59
C THR A 22 10.33 12.86 0.12
N ASP A 23 10.40 14.17 0.34
CA ASP A 23 11.56 15.00 -0.05
C ASP A 23 12.81 14.67 0.80
N SER A 24 12.61 14.44 2.09
CA SER A 24 13.63 13.92 3.00
C SER A 24 13.01 12.98 4.02
N GLY A 25 13.76 11.97 4.45
CA GLY A 25 13.32 10.99 5.44
C GLY A 25 13.49 9.55 4.95
N LYS A 26 12.52 8.68 5.25
CA LYS A 26 12.62 7.23 5.03
C LYS A 26 11.41 6.67 4.32
N ILE A 27 11.66 5.78 3.38
CA ILE A 27 10.68 4.88 2.80
C ILE A 27 11.03 3.47 3.26
N GLN A 28 10.05 2.74 3.76
CA GLN A 28 10.20 1.37 4.24
C GLN A 28 9.17 0.46 3.58
N ILE A 29 9.65 -0.66 3.04
CA ILE A 29 8.82 -1.72 2.49
C ILE A 29 8.91 -2.92 3.43
N ARG A 30 7.76 -3.50 3.77
CA ARG A 30 7.68 -4.72 4.59
C ARG A 30 6.81 -5.74 3.87
N ALA A 31 7.21 -7.00 3.91
CA ALA A 31 6.43 -8.11 3.38
C ALA A 31 6.30 -9.17 4.46
N PHE A 32 5.08 -9.67 4.63
CA PHE A 32 4.72 -10.67 5.60
C PHE A 32 3.92 -11.78 4.89
N SER A 33 4.00 -12.98 5.44
CA SER A 33 3.14 -14.09 5.05
C SER A 33 2.67 -14.79 6.31
N GLU A 34 1.38 -15.07 6.39
CA GLU A 34 0.78 -15.79 7.50
C GLU A 34 -0.02 -16.96 6.97
N LYS A 35 0.11 -18.13 7.61
CA LYS A 35 -0.72 -19.29 7.29
C LYS A 35 -2.00 -19.22 8.12
N ILE A 36 -3.14 -19.07 7.45
CA ILE A 36 -4.46 -19.05 8.08
C ILE A 36 -5.22 -20.29 7.58
N GLU A 37 -5.49 -21.22 8.50
CA GLU A 37 -6.08 -22.52 8.22
C GLU A 37 -5.33 -23.29 7.11
N THR A 38 -5.93 -23.34 5.91
CA THR A 38 -5.42 -24.02 4.72
C THR A 38 -4.84 -23.06 3.68
N LYS A 39 -4.85 -21.75 3.95
CA LYS A 39 -4.41 -20.70 3.03
C LYS A 39 -3.18 -19.98 3.57
N ILE A 40 -2.45 -19.32 2.66
CA ILE A 40 -1.40 -18.37 3.01
C ILE A 40 -1.89 -16.99 2.60
N GLU A 41 -1.97 -16.08 3.54
CA GLU A 41 -2.19 -14.66 3.29
C GLU A 41 -0.85 -13.95 3.19
N TYR A 42 -0.73 -13.04 2.23
CA TYR A 42 0.44 -12.21 2.02
C TYR A 42 0.06 -10.77 2.28
N LYS A 43 0.90 -10.05 3.02
CA LYS A 43 0.71 -8.65 3.34
C LYS A 43 1.95 -7.86 2.95
N ILE A 44 1.76 -6.82 2.15
CA ILE A 44 2.83 -5.89 1.79
C ILE A 44 2.45 -4.51 2.29
N GLN A 45 3.39 -3.85 2.97
CA GLN A 45 3.26 -2.48 3.45
C GLN A 45 4.33 -1.60 2.80
N VAL A 46 3.91 -0.43 2.31
CA VAL A 46 4.78 0.67 1.88
C VAL A 46 4.51 1.82 2.84
N ILE A 47 5.54 2.23 3.58
CA ILE A 47 5.46 3.23 4.65
C ILE A 47 6.45 4.34 4.30
N ASP A 48 5.99 5.58 4.27
CA ASP A 48 6.83 6.74 3.99
C ASP A 48 6.65 7.85 5.04
N SER A 49 7.65 8.73 5.12
CA SER A 49 7.63 9.90 6.01
C SER A 49 7.35 11.20 5.25
N GLY A 50 6.70 11.11 4.09
CA GLY A 50 6.35 12.24 3.25
C GLY A 50 5.22 13.08 3.81
N ILE A 51 4.74 14.02 3.00
CA ILE A 51 3.69 14.99 3.39
C ILE A 51 2.35 14.33 3.81
N GLY A 52 2.18 13.04 3.52
CA GLY A 52 0.97 12.29 3.81
C GLY A 52 -0.23 12.71 2.94
N ILE A 53 -1.38 12.10 3.23
CA ILE A 53 -2.66 12.40 2.57
C ILE A 53 -3.66 12.78 3.65
N PRO A 54 -4.37 13.93 3.52
CA PRO A 54 -5.46 14.28 4.44
C PRO A 54 -6.51 13.16 4.51
N ARG A 55 -6.95 12.81 5.72
CA ARG A 55 -7.81 11.64 5.97
C ARG A 55 -9.10 11.67 5.16
N GLU A 56 -9.66 12.86 4.96
CA GLU A 56 -10.89 13.11 4.23
C GLU A 56 -10.74 12.86 2.73
N LYS A 57 -9.52 13.02 2.21
CA LYS A 57 -9.21 12.82 0.79
C LYS A 57 -8.74 11.41 0.47
N LEU A 58 -8.27 10.67 1.46
CA LEU A 58 -7.72 9.32 1.30
C LEU A 58 -8.72 8.38 0.60
N ILE A 59 -9.98 8.37 1.05
CA ILE A 59 -11.04 7.56 0.43
C ILE A 59 -11.23 7.94 -1.05
N CYS A 60 -11.20 9.23 -1.38
CA CYS A 60 -11.40 9.71 -2.75
C CYS A 60 -10.26 9.30 -3.69
N TYR A 61 -8.99 9.41 -3.24
CA TYR A 61 -7.83 9.03 -4.06
C TYR A 61 -7.77 7.54 -4.34
N PHE A 62 -8.19 6.68 -3.40
CA PHE A 62 -8.13 5.22 -3.58
C PHE A 62 -9.39 4.61 -4.24
N LYS A 63 -10.52 5.33 -4.23
CA LYS A 63 -11.79 4.85 -4.83
C LYS A 63 -11.67 4.51 -6.32
N ASN A 64 -10.77 5.17 -7.04
CA ASN A 64 -10.55 4.94 -8.47
C ASN A 64 -9.64 3.74 -8.77
N PHE A 65 -8.89 3.25 -7.78
CA PHE A 65 -7.89 2.20 -7.99
C PHE A 65 -8.29 0.84 -7.41
N PHE A 66 -9.11 0.81 -6.36
CA PHE A 66 -9.48 -0.43 -5.68
C PHE A 66 -10.92 -0.43 -5.17
N ASN A 67 -11.68 -1.44 -5.58
CA ASN A 67 -13.01 -1.72 -5.02
C ASN A 67 -12.93 -2.29 -3.58
N SER A 68 -11.73 -2.64 -3.11
CA SER A 68 -11.49 -3.31 -1.82
C SER A 68 -10.14 -2.90 -1.21
N ILE A 69 -9.97 -1.62 -0.86
CA ILE A 69 -8.90 -1.22 0.06
C ILE A 69 -9.52 -0.90 1.42
N ARG A 70 -8.98 -1.51 2.49
CA ARG A 70 -9.14 -1.00 3.84
C ARG A 70 -8.01 -0.03 4.13
N ALA A 71 -8.33 1.25 4.12
CA ALA A 71 -7.45 2.27 4.67
C ALA A 71 -7.50 2.20 6.20
N PHE A 72 -6.38 1.90 6.85
CA PHE A 72 -6.23 2.06 8.29
C PHE A 72 -5.34 3.28 8.58
N GLN A 73 -5.55 3.89 9.75
CA GLN A 73 -4.88 5.13 10.16
C GLN A 73 -3.34 4.96 10.22
N GLU A 74 -2.61 6.05 10.01
CA GLU A 74 -1.12 6.18 9.98
C GLU A 74 -0.43 5.89 8.64
N ASN A 75 -0.78 6.63 7.56
CA ASN A 75 -0.05 6.63 6.28
C ASN A 75 0.27 5.23 5.70
N THR A 76 -0.48 4.20 6.09
CA THR A 76 -0.18 2.81 5.75
C THR A 76 -1.25 2.30 4.82
N VAL A 77 -0.83 1.88 3.62
CA VAL A 77 -1.70 1.19 2.66
C VAL A 77 -1.43 -0.30 2.75
N GLU A 78 -2.46 -1.06 3.07
CA GLU A 78 -2.41 -2.53 3.09
C GLU A 78 -3.13 -3.09 1.87
N LEU A 79 -2.43 -3.98 1.17
CA LEU A 79 -3.00 -4.79 0.10
C LEU A 79 -3.26 -6.18 0.67
N VAL A 80 -4.53 -6.58 0.67
CA VAL A 80 -5.00 -7.93 1.02
C VAL A 80 -5.44 -8.62 -0.26
#